data_AF-A0A8H9N0Z4-F1
#
_entry.id   AF-A0A8H9N0Z4-F1
#
_cell.length_a   1.000
_cell.length_b   1.000
_cell.length_c   1.000
_cell.angle_alpha   90.00
_cell.angle_beta   90.00
_cell.angle_gamma   90.00
#
_symmetry.space_group_name_H-M   'P 1'
#
loop_
_entity.id
_entity.type
_entity.pdbx_description
1 polymer ?
#
loop_
_entity_poly.entity_id
_entity_poly.type
_entity_poly.pdbx_seq_one_letter_code
_entity_poly.pdbx_strand_id
1 'polypeptide(L)'
;MQYQLIELNDSSCQATAWFIEGAVLAANLTIQPTDPDTWLTELLGDVSAELRAAVTEQIHKQHNRILRNEYSLLELVGNERDHLADFAEGFMSLWPRVEEQWQSATVNDGTQRMMQALFTSFMLAIDEESTQQQMRAAGIEVPPALSDFIDQMDLMINEVALAADELMVGNKSQSLNPFKGVGRNDLCPCQSGKKFKQCCGQ
;
A
#
# COMPACT_ATOMS: atom_id res chain seq x y z
N MET A 1 -8.83 -7.91 20.51
CA MET A 1 -7.72 -6.98 20.82
C MET A 1 -7.86 -5.80 19.88
N GLN A 2 -7.84 -4.58 20.38
CA GLN A 2 -7.89 -3.36 19.55
C GLN A 2 -6.61 -3.28 18.70
N TYR A 3 -6.70 -2.75 17.49
CA TYR A 3 -5.51 -2.50 16.66
C TYR A 3 -4.61 -1.46 17.34
N GLN A 4 -3.30 -1.59 17.19
CA GLN A 4 -2.33 -0.71 17.84
C GLN A 4 -1.27 -0.27 16.83
N LEU A 5 -0.85 0.99 16.96
CA LEU A 5 0.25 1.56 16.20
C LEU A 5 1.59 0.91 16.57
N ILE A 6 2.57 1.10 15.70
CA ILE A 6 3.96 0.75 15.97
C ILE A 6 4.48 1.46 17.24
N GLU A 7 5.19 0.72 18.09
CA GLU A 7 5.91 1.29 19.22
C GLU A 7 7.28 1.80 18.75
N LEU A 8 7.47 3.11 18.78
CA LEU A 8 8.74 3.74 18.43
C LEU A 8 9.66 3.83 19.65
N ASN A 9 10.52 2.82 19.80
CA ASN A 9 11.54 2.79 20.85
C ASN A 9 12.85 3.46 20.43
N ASP A 10 12.93 3.95 19.19
CA ASP A 10 14.11 4.60 18.63
C ASP A 10 13.99 6.12 18.75
N SER A 11 14.71 6.70 19.71
CA SER A 11 14.73 8.16 19.94
C SER A 11 15.36 8.97 18.80
N SER A 12 16.00 8.31 17.82
CA SER A 12 16.57 8.98 16.64
C SER A 12 15.58 9.11 15.48
N CYS A 13 14.47 8.37 15.53
CA CYS A 13 13.41 8.47 14.52
C CYS A 13 12.65 9.80 14.68
N GLN A 14 12.68 10.64 13.64
CA GLN A 14 11.96 11.92 13.64
C GLN A 14 10.50 11.79 13.21
N ALA A 15 10.12 10.65 12.62
CA ALA A 15 8.75 10.37 12.24
C ALA A 15 7.93 9.90 13.44
N THR A 16 6.64 10.22 13.41
CA THR A 16 5.68 9.76 14.41
C THR A 16 5.19 8.35 14.08
N ALA A 17 4.53 7.71 15.04
CA ALA A 17 3.90 6.41 14.81
C ALA A 17 2.75 6.50 13.78
N TRP A 18 2.07 7.65 13.70
CA TRP A 18 1.01 7.91 12.73
C TRP A 18 1.53 8.01 11.31
N PHE A 19 2.60 8.80 11.10
CA PHE A 19 3.29 8.88 9.81
C PHE A 19 3.73 7.50 9.33
N ILE A 20 4.39 6.73 10.19
CA ILE A 20 4.86 5.38 9.83
C ILE A 20 3.68 4.46 9.52
N GLU A 21 2.59 4.53 10.27
CA GLU A 21 1.40 3.72 10.02
C GLU A 21 0.74 4.03 8.65
N GLY A 22 0.72 5.31 8.25
CA GLY A 22 0.27 5.72 6.91
C GLY A 22 1.16 5.19 5.80
N ALA A 23 2.48 5.27 5.97
CA ALA A 23 3.45 4.68 5.04
C ALA A 23 3.31 3.16 4.97
N VAL A 24 3.05 2.49 6.11
CA VAL A 24 2.75 1.06 6.17
C VAL A 24 1.48 0.73 5.38
N LEU A 25 0.43 1.56 5.46
CA LEU A 25 -0.76 1.38 4.62
C LEU A 25 -0.41 1.46 3.14
N ALA A 26 0.31 2.49 2.70
CA ALA A 26 0.74 2.60 1.30
C ALA A 26 1.55 1.37 0.86
N ALA A 27 2.45 0.85 1.70
CA ALA A 27 3.21 -0.37 1.41
C ALA A 27 2.31 -1.60 1.27
N ASN A 28 1.24 -1.70 2.06
CA ASN A 28 0.23 -2.75 1.96
C ASN A 28 -0.69 -2.63 0.75
N LEU A 29 -0.67 -1.50 0.04
CA LEU A 29 -1.37 -1.30 -1.23
C LEU A 29 -0.46 -1.49 -2.46
N THR A 30 0.72 -2.10 -2.28
CA THR A 30 1.59 -2.48 -3.40
C THR A 30 0.99 -3.64 -4.18
N ILE A 31 1.25 -3.70 -5.49
CA ILE A 31 0.79 -4.80 -6.37
C ILE A 31 1.94 -5.66 -6.90
N GLN A 32 3.16 -5.29 -6.53
CA GLN A 32 4.39 -6.04 -6.74
C GLN A 32 5.15 -6.13 -5.42
N PRO A 33 5.96 -7.18 -5.20
CA PRO A 33 6.77 -7.30 -3.99
C PRO A 33 7.69 -6.10 -3.81
N THR A 34 7.61 -5.46 -2.65
CA THR A 34 8.51 -4.37 -2.25
C THR A 34 9.30 -4.78 -1.02
N ASP A 35 10.58 -4.42 -1.00
CA ASP A 35 11.44 -4.55 0.17
C ASP A 35 11.22 -3.37 1.13
N PRO A 36 10.75 -3.59 2.37
CA PRO A 36 10.56 -2.55 3.37
C PRO A 36 11.81 -1.70 3.60
N ASP A 37 12.99 -2.31 3.53
CA ASP A 37 14.25 -1.64 3.80
C ASP A 37 14.54 -0.50 2.81
N THR A 38 14.08 -0.65 1.56
CA THR A 38 14.35 0.33 0.51
C THR A 38 13.55 1.60 0.77
N TRP A 39 12.23 1.50 0.94
CA TRP A 39 11.39 2.68 1.10
C TRP A 39 11.53 3.31 2.49
N LEU A 40 11.81 2.53 3.54
CA LEU A 40 12.06 3.07 4.87
C LEU A 40 13.29 3.98 4.89
N THR A 41 14.35 3.55 4.22
CA THR A 41 15.60 4.33 4.15
C THR A 41 15.41 5.60 3.31
N GLU A 42 14.60 5.53 2.25
CA GLU A 42 14.25 6.69 1.42
C GLU A 42 13.43 7.74 2.20
N LEU A 43 12.48 7.30 3.03
CA LEU A 43 11.62 8.19 3.81
C LEU A 43 12.28 8.77 5.06
N LEU A 44 13.00 7.93 5.82
CA LEU A 44 13.46 8.26 7.16
C LEU A 44 14.99 8.39 7.28
N GLY A 45 15.74 8.11 6.20
CA GLY A 45 17.19 8.03 6.23
C GLY A 45 17.69 6.74 6.89
N ASP A 46 18.85 6.79 7.52
CA ASP A 46 19.42 5.64 8.22
C ASP A 46 18.54 5.23 9.41
N VAL A 47 17.85 4.10 9.26
CA VAL A 47 17.00 3.51 10.31
C VAL A 47 17.65 2.29 10.97
N SER A 48 17.45 2.16 12.29
CA SER A 48 17.92 1.03 13.10
C SER A 48 17.33 -0.31 12.66
N ALA A 49 18.03 -1.40 12.98
CA ALA A 49 17.55 -2.75 12.66
C ALA A 49 16.25 -3.10 13.43
N GLU A 50 16.12 -2.57 14.64
CA GLU A 50 14.95 -2.71 15.49
C GLU A 50 13.72 -2.05 14.87
N LEU A 51 13.86 -0.81 14.35
CA LEU A 51 12.76 -0.13 13.67
C LEU A 51 12.37 -0.84 12.37
N ARG A 52 13.34 -1.30 11.58
CA ARG A 52 13.09 -2.11 10.36
C ARG A 52 12.26 -3.35 10.67
N ALA A 53 12.63 -4.08 11.72
CA ALA A 53 11.91 -5.27 12.15
C ALA A 53 10.49 -4.93 12.63
N ALA A 54 10.34 -3.87 13.43
CA ALA A 54 9.04 -3.43 13.95
C ALA A 54 8.09 -2.99 12.81
N VAL A 55 8.59 -2.24 11.83
CA VAL A 55 7.79 -1.85 10.65
C VAL A 55 7.41 -3.08 9.83
N THR A 56 8.33 -4.02 9.60
CA THR A 56 8.03 -5.26 8.87
C THR A 56 6.91 -6.06 9.57
N GLU A 57 6.96 -6.16 10.89
CA GLU A 57 5.89 -6.78 11.67
C GLU A 57 4.56 -6.01 11.55
N GLN A 58 4.62 -4.68 11.56
CA GLN A 58 3.45 -3.81 11.44
C GLN A 58 2.76 -3.95 10.07
N ILE A 59 3.54 -4.04 8.98
CA ILE A 59 3.03 -4.34 7.63
C ILE A 59 2.17 -5.61 7.67
N HIS A 60 2.69 -6.68 8.23
CA HIS A 60 1.95 -7.95 8.35
C HIS A 60 0.72 -7.83 9.25
N LYS A 61 0.81 -7.14 10.38
CA LYS A 61 -0.33 -6.93 11.30
C LYS A 61 -1.46 -6.17 10.63
N GLN A 62 -1.16 -5.05 9.98
CA GLN A 62 -2.15 -4.21 9.30
C GLN A 62 -2.80 -4.96 8.14
N HIS A 63 -2.00 -5.59 7.27
CA HIS A 63 -2.49 -6.37 6.15
C HIS A 63 -3.44 -7.49 6.58
N ASN A 64 -3.08 -8.26 7.62
CA ASN A 64 -3.95 -9.32 8.14
C ASN A 64 -5.29 -8.78 8.65
N ARG A 65 -5.32 -7.58 9.23
CA ARG A 65 -6.56 -6.95 9.71
C ARG A 65 -7.42 -6.47 8.55
N ILE A 66 -6.81 -5.85 7.55
CA ILE A 66 -7.50 -5.39 6.33
C ILE A 66 -8.16 -6.58 5.63
N LEU A 67 -7.42 -7.67 5.37
CA LEU A 67 -7.99 -8.85 4.70
C LEU A 67 -9.11 -9.55 5.49
N ARG A 68 -9.20 -9.31 6.80
CA ARG A 68 -10.27 -9.82 7.66
C ARG A 68 -11.42 -8.82 7.84
N ASN A 69 -11.35 -7.67 7.19
CA ASN A 69 -12.27 -6.55 7.37
C ASN A 69 -12.38 -6.12 8.85
N GLU A 70 -11.24 -6.16 9.56
CA GLU A 70 -11.10 -5.82 10.98
C GLU A 70 -10.23 -4.57 11.20
N TYR A 71 -9.79 -3.91 10.13
CA TYR A 71 -9.04 -2.65 10.19
C TYR A 71 -10.00 -1.46 10.04
N SER A 72 -9.95 -0.53 10.98
CA SER A 72 -10.67 0.75 10.92
C SER A 72 -9.70 1.87 11.27
N LEU A 73 -9.44 2.74 10.30
CA LEU A 73 -8.64 3.95 10.52
C LEU A 73 -9.42 4.95 11.38
N LEU A 74 -10.74 5.03 11.17
CA LEU A 74 -11.61 5.91 11.95
C LEU A 74 -11.65 5.54 13.43
N GLU A 75 -11.75 4.25 13.76
CA GLU A 75 -11.69 3.79 15.16
C GLU A 75 -10.32 4.05 15.78
N LEU A 76 -9.25 3.88 14.99
CA LEU A 76 -7.88 4.07 15.44
C LEU A 76 -7.59 5.54 15.77
N VAL A 77 -7.94 6.46 14.86
CA VAL A 77 -7.69 7.89 15.00
C VAL A 77 -8.70 8.56 15.96
N GLY A 78 -9.95 8.08 15.97
CA GLY A 78 -11.03 8.74 16.70
C GLY A 78 -11.33 10.12 16.12
N ASN A 79 -11.40 11.14 16.99
CA ASN A 79 -11.72 12.51 16.60
C ASN A 79 -10.48 13.41 16.39
N GLU A 80 -9.28 12.83 16.47
CA GLU A 80 -8.01 13.57 16.44
C GLU A 80 -7.59 13.86 15.00
N ARG A 81 -8.00 15.02 14.46
CA ARG A 81 -7.69 15.40 13.07
C ARG A 81 -6.19 15.48 12.77
N ASP A 82 -5.39 15.91 13.74
CA ASP A 82 -3.93 15.99 13.58
C ASP A 82 -3.32 14.61 13.37
N HIS A 83 -3.84 13.57 14.03
CA HIS A 83 -3.40 12.19 13.80
C HIS A 83 -3.79 11.69 12.41
N LEU A 84 -4.98 12.05 11.91
CA LEU A 84 -5.39 11.70 10.55
C LEU A 84 -4.51 12.39 9.51
N ALA A 85 -4.18 13.67 9.72
CA ALA A 85 -3.30 14.44 8.85
C ALA A 85 -1.91 13.80 8.79
N ASP A 86 -1.31 13.51 9.94
CA ASP A 86 0.02 12.90 10.05
C ASP A 86 0.07 11.48 9.43
N PHE A 87 -0.99 10.68 9.63
CA PHE A 87 -1.17 9.40 8.93
C PHE A 87 -1.26 9.61 7.41
N ALA A 88 -2.06 10.56 6.95
CA ALA A 88 -2.25 10.85 5.54
C ALA A 88 -0.93 11.32 4.89
N GLU A 89 -0.13 12.14 5.58
CA GLU A 89 1.20 12.57 5.12
C GLU A 89 2.14 11.37 4.91
N GLY A 90 2.17 10.44 5.86
CA GLY A 90 2.94 9.21 5.74
C GLY A 90 2.54 8.35 4.56
N PHE A 91 1.23 8.18 4.34
CA PHE A 91 0.69 7.49 3.17
C PHE A 91 1.11 8.17 1.87
N MET A 92 0.85 9.48 1.77
CA MET A 92 1.12 10.26 0.56
C MET A 92 2.61 10.39 0.26
N SER A 93 3.48 10.28 1.26
CA SER A 93 4.94 10.29 1.08
C SER A 93 5.46 9.04 0.38
N LEU A 94 4.86 7.86 0.64
CA LEU A 94 5.25 6.62 -0.01
C LEU A 94 4.49 6.38 -1.33
N TRP A 95 3.29 6.93 -1.46
CA TRP A 95 2.39 6.62 -2.57
C TRP A 95 3.00 6.78 -3.97
N PRO A 96 3.79 7.81 -4.32
CA PRO A 96 4.35 7.96 -5.67
C PRO A 96 5.12 6.72 -6.16
N ARG A 97 5.86 6.06 -5.25
CA ARG A 97 6.59 4.82 -5.55
C ARG A 97 5.63 3.65 -5.79
N VAL A 98 4.55 3.58 -5.03
CA VAL A 98 3.53 2.54 -5.16
C VAL A 98 2.76 2.75 -6.47
N GLU A 99 2.41 3.98 -6.79
CA GLU A 99 1.66 4.38 -7.98
C GLU A 99 2.33 3.92 -9.29
N GLU A 100 3.66 3.97 -9.37
CA GLU A 100 4.41 3.45 -10.53
C GLU A 100 4.04 1.99 -10.87
N GLN A 101 3.75 1.17 -9.86
CA GLN A 101 3.32 -0.21 -10.07
C GLN A 101 1.91 -0.25 -10.66
N TRP A 102 0.99 0.55 -10.09
CA TRP A 102 -0.40 0.64 -10.49
C TRP A 102 -0.60 1.17 -11.91
N GLN A 103 0.28 2.05 -12.41
CA GLN A 103 0.22 2.56 -13.79
C GLN A 103 0.23 1.46 -14.85
N SER A 104 0.85 0.31 -14.55
CA SER A 104 0.92 -0.84 -15.45
C SER A 104 -0.26 -1.82 -15.30
N ALA A 105 -1.08 -1.65 -14.27
CA ALA A 105 -2.18 -2.57 -13.96
C ALA A 105 -3.50 -2.13 -14.60
N THR A 106 -4.29 -3.10 -15.04
CA THR A 106 -5.68 -2.86 -15.43
C THR A 106 -6.55 -3.01 -14.19
N VAL A 107 -7.10 -1.90 -13.74
CA VAL A 107 -7.99 -1.83 -12.56
C VAL A 107 -9.40 -1.52 -13.03
N ASN A 108 -10.41 -2.07 -12.37
CA ASN A 108 -11.80 -1.75 -12.71
C ASN A 108 -12.16 -0.31 -12.27
N ASP A 109 -13.18 0.27 -12.92
CA ASP A 109 -13.63 1.65 -12.66
C ASP A 109 -14.03 1.89 -11.19
N GLY A 110 -14.57 0.88 -10.51
CA GLY A 110 -14.98 0.97 -9.10
C GLY A 110 -13.78 1.20 -8.18
N THR A 111 -12.75 0.37 -8.32
CA THR A 111 -11.49 0.50 -7.56
C THR A 111 -10.81 1.83 -7.87
N GLN A 112 -10.78 2.26 -9.14
CA GLN A 112 -10.20 3.55 -9.50
C GLN A 112 -10.92 4.71 -8.80
N ARG A 113 -12.26 4.67 -8.72
CA ARG A 113 -13.04 5.68 -8.00
C ARG A 113 -12.79 5.66 -6.49
N MET A 114 -12.72 4.48 -5.87
CA MET A 114 -12.41 4.34 -4.44
C MET A 114 -11.01 4.88 -4.12
N MET A 115 -10.04 4.58 -4.98
CA MET A 115 -8.67 5.07 -4.86
C MET A 115 -8.57 6.59 -5.00
N GLN A 116 -9.24 7.17 -6.01
CA GLN A 116 -9.30 8.63 -6.18
C GLN A 116 -9.97 9.33 -4.99
N ALA A 117 -11.06 8.77 -4.48
CA ALA A 117 -11.75 9.30 -3.31
C ALA A 117 -10.88 9.18 -2.05
N LEU A 118 -10.13 8.08 -1.88
CA LEU A 118 -9.18 7.90 -0.78
C LEU A 118 -8.07 8.97 -0.82
N PHE A 119 -7.44 9.20 -1.98
CA PHE A 119 -6.39 10.22 -2.09
C PHE A 119 -6.92 11.61 -1.88
N THR A 120 -8.11 11.90 -2.41
CA THR A 120 -8.78 13.18 -2.16
C THR A 120 -9.01 13.38 -0.67
N SER A 121 -9.44 12.34 0.05
CA SER A 121 -9.64 12.37 1.50
C SER A 121 -8.34 12.63 2.25
N PHE A 122 -7.24 11.97 1.88
CA PHE A 122 -5.93 12.20 2.48
C PHE A 122 -5.40 13.60 2.19
N MET A 123 -5.50 14.10 0.96
CA MET A 123 -5.09 15.47 0.62
C MET A 123 -5.88 16.51 1.43
N LEU A 124 -7.20 16.33 1.56
CA LEU A 124 -8.04 17.19 2.39
C LEU A 124 -7.72 17.07 3.89
N ALA A 125 -7.32 15.88 4.36
CA ALA A 125 -6.91 15.68 5.74
C ALA A 125 -5.58 16.38 6.07
N ILE A 126 -4.63 16.38 5.14
CA ILE A 126 -3.33 17.05 5.29
C ILE A 126 -3.52 18.57 5.29
N ASP A 127 -4.18 19.11 4.26
CA ASP A 127 -4.43 20.55 4.13
C ASP A 127 -5.69 20.78 3.30
N GLU A 128 -6.83 20.91 3.97
CA GLU A 128 -8.13 21.13 3.33
C GLU A 128 -8.16 22.45 2.55
N GLU A 129 -7.61 23.52 3.10
CA GLU A 129 -7.66 24.84 2.49
C GLU A 129 -6.86 24.86 1.17
N SER A 130 -5.61 24.41 1.21
CA SER A 130 -4.74 24.34 0.04
C SER A 130 -5.29 23.40 -1.02
N THR A 131 -5.78 22.22 -0.62
CA THR A 131 -6.37 21.24 -1.54
C THR A 131 -7.59 21.81 -2.26
N GLN A 132 -8.51 22.46 -1.54
CA GLN A 132 -9.67 23.10 -2.17
C GLN A 132 -9.28 24.29 -3.06
N GLN A 133 -8.25 25.06 -2.71
CA GLN A 133 -7.73 26.12 -3.58
C GLN A 133 -7.20 25.55 -4.91
N GLN A 134 -6.44 24.46 -4.87
CA GLN A 134 -5.93 23.77 -6.07
C GLN A 134 -7.08 23.23 -6.93
N MET A 135 -8.11 22.65 -6.31
CA MET A 135 -9.31 22.18 -7.00
C MET A 135 -10.06 23.32 -7.72
N ARG A 136 -10.23 24.47 -7.05
CA ARG A 136 -10.84 25.66 -7.66
C ARG A 136 -10.01 26.18 -8.83
N ALA A 137 -8.68 26.19 -8.69
CA ALA A 137 -7.77 26.57 -9.78
C ALA A 137 -7.85 25.60 -10.98
N ALA A 138 -8.16 24.32 -10.74
CA ALA A 138 -8.42 23.31 -11.77
C ALA A 138 -9.85 23.38 -12.37
N GLY A 139 -10.69 24.33 -11.94
CA GLY A 139 -12.04 24.54 -12.46
C GLY A 139 -13.16 23.83 -11.70
N ILE A 140 -12.89 23.28 -10.51
CA ILE A 140 -13.93 22.71 -9.63
C ILE A 140 -14.58 23.85 -8.85
N GLU A 141 -15.81 24.22 -9.23
CA GLU A 141 -16.53 25.36 -8.62
C GLU A 141 -16.84 25.14 -7.14
N VAL A 142 -17.27 23.93 -6.78
CA VAL A 142 -17.62 23.53 -5.41
C VAL A 142 -16.74 22.35 -5.03
N PRO A 143 -15.53 22.59 -4.48
CA PRO A 143 -14.69 21.51 -4.02
C PRO A 143 -15.31 20.87 -2.76
N PRO A 144 -15.16 19.54 -2.59
CA PRO A 144 -15.63 18.85 -1.40
C PRO A 144 -14.79 19.22 -0.16
N ALA A 145 -15.35 18.98 1.01
CA ALA A 145 -14.67 19.03 2.31
C ALA A 145 -14.29 17.61 2.76
N LEU A 146 -13.37 17.49 3.72
CA LEU A 146 -13.00 16.19 4.29
C LEU A 146 -14.22 15.45 4.86
N SER A 147 -15.16 16.20 5.45
CA SER A 147 -16.39 15.67 6.03
C SER A 147 -17.28 14.94 5.02
N ASP A 148 -17.13 15.22 3.73
CA ASP A 148 -17.93 14.56 2.68
C ASP A 148 -17.47 13.11 2.42
N PHE A 149 -16.24 12.77 2.83
CA PHE A 149 -15.62 11.48 2.56
C PHE A 149 -15.25 10.67 3.80
N ILE A 150 -15.01 11.32 4.94
CA ILE A 150 -14.40 10.70 6.12
C ILE A 150 -15.11 9.43 6.57
N ASP A 151 -16.45 9.41 6.55
CA ASP A 151 -17.28 8.26 6.96
C ASP A 151 -17.10 7.02 6.05
N GLN A 152 -16.57 7.20 4.84
CA GLN A 152 -16.34 6.12 3.86
C GLN A 152 -14.89 5.64 3.84
N MET A 153 -14.00 6.22 4.66
CA MET A 153 -12.56 5.98 4.56
C MET A 153 -12.19 4.51 4.77
N ASP A 154 -12.79 3.85 5.76
CA ASP A 154 -12.54 2.43 6.00
C ASP A 154 -12.99 1.56 4.81
N LEU A 155 -14.12 1.89 4.17
CA LEU A 155 -14.57 1.19 2.96
C LEU A 155 -13.58 1.37 1.82
N MET A 156 -13.16 2.62 1.55
CA MET A 156 -12.21 2.92 0.49
C MET A 156 -10.87 2.19 0.69
N ILE A 157 -10.36 2.16 1.92
CA ILE A 157 -9.14 1.43 2.26
C ILE A 157 -9.28 -0.07 1.97
N ASN A 158 -10.38 -0.69 2.43
CA ASN A 158 -10.60 -2.12 2.21
C ASN A 158 -10.73 -2.45 0.72
N GLU A 159 -11.48 -1.67 -0.06
CA GLU A 159 -11.66 -1.88 -1.50
C GLU A 159 -10.33 -1.79 -2.27
N VAL A 160 -9.51 -0.77 -1.98
CA VAL A 160 -8.21 -0.61 -2.65
C VAL A 160 -7.24 -1.71 -2.23
N ALA A 161 -7.23 -2.10 -0.95
CA ALA A 161 -6.37 -3.17 -0.46
C ALA A 161 -6.72 -4.55 -1.02
N LEU A 162 -8.01 -4.87 -1.16
CA LEU A 162 -8.45 -6.11 -1.80
C LEU A 162 -8.01 -6.16 -3.27
N ALA A 163 -8.19 -5.06 -4.00
CA ALA A 163 -7.70 -4.97 -5.37
C ALA A 163 -6.17 -5.11 -5.46
N ALA A 164 -5.43 -4.54 -4.51
CA ALA A 164 -3.99 -4.67 -4.44
C ALA A 164 -3.55 -6.13 -4.24
N ASP A 165 -4.20 -6.83 -3.31
CA ASP A 165 -3.93 -8.24 -3.00
C ASP A 165 -4.24 -9.15 -4.21
N GLU A 166 -5.39 -8.95 -4.86
CA GLU A 166 -5.78 -9.67 -6.07
C GLU A 166 -4.74 -9.52 -7.19
N LEU A 167 -4.28 -8.29 -7.43
CA LEU A 167 -3.23 -8.01 -8.42
C LEU A 167 -1.88 -8.61 -8.01
N MET A 168 -1.51 -8.55 -6.73
CA MET A 168 -0.26 -9.15 -6.24
C MET A 168 -0.28 -10.68 -6.38
N VAL A 169 -1.38 -11.35 -6.02
CA VAL A 169 -1.55 -12.80 -6.17
C VAL A 169 -1.56 -13.19 -7.65
N GLY A 170 -2.28 -12.44 -8.50
CA GLY A 170 -2.25 -12.60 -9.94
C GLY A 170 -0.84 -12.52 -10.51
N ASN A 171 -0.05 -11.51 -10.11
CA ASN A 171 1.34 -11.35 -10.51
C ASN A 171 2.24 -12.49 -10.00
N LYS A 172 2.05 -12.99 -8.77
CA LYS A 172 2.76 -14.17 -8.25
C LYS A 172 2.43 -15.43 -9.08
N SER A 173 1.18 -15.61 -9.47
CA SER A 173 0.78 -16.76 -10.31
C SER A 173 1.40 -16.72 -11.71
N GLN A 174 1.60 -15.52 -12.29
CA GLN A 174 2.29 -15.34 -13.56
C GLN A 174 3.82 -15.47 -13.44
N SER A 175 4.41 -15.10 -12.29
CA SER A 175 5.86 -15.11 -12.10
C SER A 175 6.45 -16.50 -11.82
N LEU A 176 5.63 -17.43 -11.31
CA LEU A 176 6.00 -18.83 -11.09
C LEU A 176 5.89 -19.64 -12.39
N ASN A 177 6.76 -19.39 -13.36
CA ASN A 177 7.08 -20.41 -14.35
C ASN A 177 8.21 -21.29 -13.78
N PRO A 178 7.94 -22.51 -13.29
CA PRO A 178 8.97 -23.40 -12.73
C PRO A 178 10.02 -23.83 -13.77
N PHE A 179 9.80 -23.52 -15.05
CA PHE A 179 10.70 -23.77 -16.16
C PHE A 179 11.29 -22.48 -16.76
N LYS A 180 11.17 -21.34 -16.06
CA LYS A 180 11.78 -20.07 -16.49
C LYS A 180 13.30 -20.26 -16.58
N GLY A 181 13.85 -20.04 -17.78
CA GLY A 181 15.27 -20.26 -18.07
C GLY A 181 15.64 -21.66 -18.58
N VAL A 182 14.68 -22.59 -18.67
CA VAL A 182 14.89 -23.91 -19.29
C VAL A 182 14.70 -23.80 -20.79
N GLY A 183 15.77 -24.00 -21.55
CA GLY A 183 15.73 -24.01 -23.01
C GLY A 183 14.89 -25.17 -23.55
N ARG A 184 14.18 -24.94 -24.65
CA ARG A 184 13.30 -25.93 -25.29
C ARG A 184 14.00 -27.28 -25.60
N ASN A 185 15.32 -27.25 -25.81
CA ASN A 185 16.13 -28.43 -26.10
C ASN A 185 16.93 -28.97 -24.90
N ASP A 186 16.88 -28.31 -23.74
CA ASP A 186 17.60 -28.72 -22.54
C ASP A 186 16.99 -29.98 -21.92
N LEU A 187 17.75 -30.66 -21.07
CA LEU A 187 17.23 -31.79 -20.30
C LEU A 187 16.12 -31.31 -19.36
N CYS A 188 15.03 -32.05 -19.32
CA CYS A 188 13.85 -31.67 -18.55
C CYS A 188 14.16 -31.74 -17.04
N PRO A 189 13.87 -30.68 -16.25
CA PRO A 189 14.15 -30.64 -14.83
C PRO A 189 13.44 -31.70 -13.98
N CYS A 190 12.40 -32.35 -14.52
CA CYS A 190 11.70 -33.46 -13.86
C CYS A 190 12.49 -34.78 -13.84
N GLN A 191 13.76 -34.77 -14.27
CA GLN A 191 14.68 -35.92 -14.25
C GLN A 191 14.22 -37.11 -15.10
N SER A 192 13.30 -36.89 -16.05
CA SER A 192 12.82 -37.93 -16.97
C SER A 192 13.87 -38.40 -18.00
N GLY A 193 15.01 -37.72 -18.09
CA GLY A 193 16.05 -37.95 -19.10
C GLY A 193 15.69 -37.45 -20.51
N LYS A 194 14.50 -36.88 -20.72
CA LYS A 194 14.03 -36.35 -22.00
C LYS A 194 14.35 -34.85 -22.14
N LYS A 195 14.37 -34.35 -23.38
CA LYS A 195 14.43 -32.89 -23.64
C LYS A 195 13.13 -32.22 -23.19
N PHE A 196 13.20 -30.97 -22.73
CA PHE A 196 12.07 -30.23 -22.17
C PHE A 196 10.83 -30.23 -23.09
N LYS A 197 11.02 -29.96 -24.39
CA LYS A 197 9.94 -30.00 -25.42
C LYS A 197 9.27 -31.37 -25.64
N GLN A 198 9.85 -32.45 -25.13
CA GLN A 198 9.35 -33.81 -25.25
C GLN A 198 8.87 -34.36 -23.89
N CYS A 199 8.74 -33.48 -22.90
CA CYS A 199 8.32 -33.83 -21.55
C CYS A 199 7.43 -32.73 -20.96
N CYS A 200 7.86 -31.99 -19.93
CA CYS A 200 7.05 -30.98 -19.27
C CYS A 200 6.77 -29.71 -20.12
N GLY A 201 7.46 -29.53 -21.25
CA GLY A 201 7.24 -28.44 -22.20
C GLY A 201 6.40 -28.82 -23.41
N GLN A 202 5.56 -29.86 -23.30
CA GLN A 202 4.49 -30.17 -24.27
C GLN A 202 3.27 -29.30 -24.02
#